data_AF-A0A0S8BRC0-F1
#
_entry.id   AF-A0A0S8BRC0-F1
#
_cell.length_a   1.000
_cell.length_b   1.000
_cell.length_c   1.000
_cell.angle_alpha   90.00
_cell.angle_beta   90.00
_cell.angle_gamma   90.00
#
_symmetry.space_group_name_H-M   'P 1'
#
loop_
_entity.id
_entity.type
_entity.pdbx_description
1 polymer ?
#
loop_
_entity_poly.entity_id
_entity_poly.type
_entity_poly.pdbx_seq_one_letter_code
_entity_poly.pdbx_strand_id
1 'polypeptide(L)'
;MRGVCEALAFAHRHGIVHGNLRPSNILFAGKGDARVTDFCLDEHYSGDKKRRNWYGVADEARSVRADVFAIGVILYEMLVAGLPDWGRDGRLVMSPALRTLPAGVQELLARMADQRVERRYTGFEEVLAAMVRLLAGDAQSATADRTSSGRGSSRRVVWLAIAALLAGVAALYFAGLPPFR
;
A
#
# COMPACT_ATOMS: atom_id res chain seq x y z
N MET A 1 -6.46 1.02 4.90
CA MET A 1 -5.46 2.07 4.57
C MET A 1 -5.98 3.50 4.50
N ARG A 2 -7.23 3.78 4.06
CA ARG A 2 -7.76 5.16 4.06
C ARG A 2 -7.64 5.86 5.43
N GLY A 3 -8.06 5.20 6.51
CA GLY A 3 -7.96 5.76 7.88
C GLY A 3 -6.53 6.05 8.36
N VAL A 4 -5.55 5.24 7.94
CA VAL A 4 -4.13 5.49 8.25
C VAL A 4 -3.66 6.77 7.54
N CYS A 5 -3.98 6.94 6.26
CA CYS A 5 -3.67 8.16 5.52
C CYS A 5 -4.37 9.39 6.14
N GLU A 6 -5.61 9.26 6.62
CA GLU A 6 -6.33 10.34 7.33
C GLU A 6 -5.64 10.72 8.65
N ALA A 7 -5.21 9.74 9.43
CA ALA A 7 -4.48 9.97 10.68
C ALA A 7 -3.14 10.68 10.43
N LEU A 8 -2.40 10.26 9.39
CA LEU A 8 -1.13 10.89 9.04
C LEU A 8 -1.31 12.30 8.46
N ALA A 9 -2.32 12.52 7.61
CA ALA A 9 -2.69 13.86 7.16
C ALA A 9 -3.00 14.78 8.35
N PHE A 10 -3.75 14.28 9.34
CA PHE A 10 -4.03 15.04 10.55
C PHE A 10 -2.75 15.39 11.34
N ALA A 11 -1.86 14.42 11.56
CA ALA A 11 -0.60 14.65 12.27
C ALA A 11 0.30 15.67 11.54
N HIS A 12 0.44 15.54 10.21
CA HIS A 12 1.26 16.42 9.39
C HIS A 12 0.77 17.87 9.41
N ARG A 13 -0.55 18.11 9.41
CA ARG A 13 -1.10 19.47 9.56
C ARG A 13 -0.77 20.13 10.90
N HIS A 14 -0.43 19.34 11.91
CA HIS A 14 0.01 19.82 13.21
C HIS A 14 1.54 19.80 13.37
N GLY A 15 2.28 19.65 12.26
CA GLY A 15 3.75 19.66 12.27
C GLY A 15 4.39 18.38 12.82
N ILE A 16 3.62 17.31 12.99
CA ILE A 16 4.10 16.04 13.54
C ILE A 16 4.38 15.07 12.39
N VAL A 17 5.66 14.83 12.09
CA VAL A 17 6.10 13.77 11.17
C VAL A 17 6.26 12.47 11.95
N HIS A 18 5.80 11.34 11.41
CA HIS A 18 5.96 10.06 12.08
C HIS A 18 7.41 9.59 12.05
N GLY A 19 8.02 9.51 10.86
CA GLY A 19 9.46 9.28 10.67
C GLY A 19 9.97 7.87 10.97
N ASN A 20 9.07 6.91 11.22
CA ASN A 20 9.40 5.52 11.55
C ASN A 20 8.22 4.59 11.17
N LEU A 21 7.60 4.81 10.02
CA LEU A 21 6.46 4.02 9.57
C LEU A 21 6.92 2.65 9.07
N ARG A 22 6.24 1.61 9.58
CA ARG A 22 6.45 0.20 9.26
C ARG A 22 5.20 -0.60 9.64
N PRO A 23 5.01 -1.84 9.14
CA PRO A 23 3.79 -2.60 9.41
C PRO A 23 3.47 -2.79 10.89
N SER A 24 4.47 -2.95 11.75
CA SER A 24 4.25 -3.13 13.20
C SER A 24 3.66 -1.91 13.90
N ASN A 25 3.75 -0.72 13.29
CA ASN A 25 3.26 0.54 13.86
C ASN A 25 1.86 0.88 13.33
N ILE A 26 1.24 -0.05 12.59
CA ILE A 26 -0.14 0.04 12.13
C ILE A 26 -0.91 -1.10 12.77
N LEU A 27 -1.71 -0.77 13.78
CA LEU A 27 -2.51 -1.73 14.51
C LEU A 27 -3.91 -1.84 13.91
N PHE A 28 -4.38 -3.07 13.69
CA PHE A 28 -5.75 -3.32 13.30
C PHE A 28 -6.57 -3.66 14.55
N ALA A 29 -7.53 -2.80 14.87
CA ALA A 29 -8.55 -3.06 15.88
C ALA A 29 -9.73 -3.86 15.27
N GLY A 30 -10.69 -4.24 16.10
CA GLY A 30 -11.93 -4.85 15.62
C GLY A 30 -12.67 -3.97 14.61
N LYS A 31 -13.45 -4.59 13.71
CA LYS A 31 -14.20 -3.92 12.62
C LYS A 31 -13.35 -3.18 11.57
N GLY A 32 -12.09 -3.58 11.34
CA GLY A 32 -11.29 -3.05 10.23
C GLY A 32 -10.74 -1.64 10.46
N ASP A 33 -10.80 -1.16 11.71
CA ASP A 33 -10.22 0.11 12.11
C ASP A 33 -8.70 -0.04 12.23
N ALA A 34 -7.95 0.75 11.46
CA ALA A 34 -6.50 0.80 11.55
C ALA A 34 -6.06 2.04 12.33
N ARG A 35 -5.13 1.86 13.27
CA ARG A 35 -4.55 2.91 14.12
C ARG A 35 -3.04 2.99 13.91
N VAL A 36 -2.50 4.20 13.91
CA VAL A 36 -1.07 4.46 13.80
C VAL A 36 -0.49 4.68 15.19
N THR A 37 0.63 4.04 15.51
CA THR A 37 1.31 4.12 16.82
C THR A 37 2.75 4.62 16.69
N ASP A 38 3.40 4.89 17.81
CA ASP A 38 4.86 5.12 17.87
C ASP A 38 5.36 6.33 17.06
N PHE A 39 4.56 7.39 17.05
CA PHE A 39 4.95 8.68 16.47
C PHE A 39 6.21 9.22 17.13
N CYS A 40 7.12 9.75 16.30
CA CYS A 40 8.34 10.42 16.72
C CYS A 40 9.28 9.57 17.60
N LEU A 41 9.03 8.26 17.69
CA LEU A 41 9.93 7.34 18.36
C LEU A 41 11.01 6.88 17.38
N ASP A 42 12.27 7.00 17.80
CA ASP A 42 13.38 6.40 17.09
C ASP A 42 13.21 4.89 17.03
N GLU A 43 13.75 4.27 15.98
CA GLU A 43 13.69 2.83 15.82
C GLU A 43 14.39 2.19 17.03
N HIS A 44 13.63 1.48 17.90
CA HIS A 44 14.18 0.88 19.13
C HIS A 44 15.29 -0.17 18.89
N TYR A 45 15.59 -0.46 17.61
CA TYR A 45 16.66 -1.33 17.15
C TYR A 45 17.84 -0.58 16.50
N SER A 46 17.94 0.76 16.65
CA SER A 46 19.00 1.61 16.08
C SER A 46 20.45 1.17 16.40
N GLY A 47 20.65 0.19 17.29
CA GLY A 47 21.95 -0.41 17.57
C GLY A 47 22.46 -1.38 16.50
N ASP A 48 21.59 -1.94 15.66
CA ASP A 48 21.99 -2.91 14.63
C ASP A 48 21.86 -2.31 13.22
N LYS A 49 22.82 -1.43 12.87
CA LYS A 49 22.95 -0.79 11.54
C LYS A 49 23.01 -1.80 10.36
N LYS A 50 23.07 -3.10 10.63
CA LYS A 50 23.04 -4.18 9.64
C LYS A 50 21.62 -4.52 9.17
N ARG A 51 20.57 -4.15 9.90
CA ARG A 51 19.19 -4.38 9.46
C ARG A 51 18.80 -3.30 8.47
N ARG A 52 18.59 -3.70 7.22
CA ARG A 52 18.07 -2.82 6.17
C ARG A 52 16.67 -2.35 6.57
N ASN A 53 16.40 -1.05 6.44
CA ASN A 53 15.05 -0.52 6.59
C ASN A 53 14.40 -0.49 5.19
N TRP A 54 13.46 -1.40 4.92
CA TRP A 54 12.78 -1.47 3.63
C TRP A 54 11.70 -0.40 3.43
N TYR A 55 11.28 0.26 4.51
CA TYR A 55 10.22 1.28 4.50
C TYR A 55 10.77 2.71 4.51
N GLY A 56 12.10 2.86 4.43
CA GLY A 56 12.78 4.15 4.30
C GLY A 56 13.82 4.11 3.18
N VAL A 57 14.24 5.28 2.73
CA VAL A 57 15.38 5.43 1.82
C VAL A 57 16.61 5.78 2.66
N ALA A 58 17.74 5.15 2.36
CA ALA A 58 19.00 5.42 3.07
C ALA A 58 19.36 6.91 2.99
N ASP A 59 19.82 7.47 4.12
CA ASP A 59 20.22 8.87 4.29
C ASP A 59 19.12 9.92 4.00
N GLU A 60 17.87 9.50 3.79
CA GLU A 60 16.74 10.42 3.64
C GLU A 60 16.31 10.98 5.01
N ALA A 61 16.19 12.31 5.09
CA ALA A 61 15.69 12.97 6.28
C ALA A 61 14.20 12.67 6.54
N ARG A 62 13.82 12.58 7.82
CA ARG A 62 12.42 12.47 8.23
C ARG A 62 11.62 13.63 7.68
N SER A 63 10.55 13.32 6.95
CA SER A 63 9.68 14.32 6.35
C SER A 63 8.30 13.72 6.06
N VAL A 64 7.34 14.59 5.75
CA VAL A 64 6.02 14.19 5.23
C VAL A 64 6.16 13.24 4.02
N ARG A 65 7.09 13.53 3.11
CA ARG A 65 7.30 12.72 1.90
C ARG A 65 8.02 11.39 2.18
N ALA A 66 8.81 11.31 3.24
CA ALA A 66 9.36 10.05 3.74
C ALA A 66 8.24 9.15 4.30
N ASP A 67 7.30 9.74 5.06
CA ASP A 67 6.13 9.00 5.55
C ASP A 67 5.24 8.50 4.39
N VAL A 68 5.04 9.32 3.34
CA VAL A 68 4.33 8.90 2.12
C VAL A 68 5.00 7.70 1.46
N PHE A 69 6.34 7.69 1.37
CA PHE A 69 7.09 6.56 0.84
C PHE A 69 6.88 5.29 1.66
N ALA A 70 7.04 5.38 2.97
CA ALA A 70 6.86 4.26 3.87
C ALA A 70 5.46 3.63 3.73
N ILE A 71 4.40 4.45 3.71
CA ILE A 71 3.04 3.94 3.45
C ILE A 71 2.91 3.36 2.05
N GLY A 72 3.57 3.92 1.04
CA GLY A 72 3.59 3.37 -0.31
C GLY A 72 4.17 1.95 -0.35
N VAL A 73 5.27 1.72 0.35
CA VAL A 73 5.90 0.41 0.48
C VAL A 73 5.00 -0.57 1.24
N ILE A 74 4.39 -0.14 2.36
CA ILE A 74 3.46 -0.98 3.13
C ILE A 74 2.24 -1.35 2.28
N LEU A 75 1.67 -0.39 1.56
CA LEU A 75 0.52 -0.65 0.69
C LEU A 75 0.88 -1.59 -0.47
N TYR A 76 2.07 -1.43 -1.05
CA TYR A 76 2.59 -2.37 -2.05
C TYR A 76 2.68 -3.79 -1.45
N GLU A 77 3.31 -3.94 -0.29
CA GLU A 77 3.48 -5.24 0.37
C GLU A 77 2.14 -5.92 0.66
N MET A 78 1.16 -5.16 1.13
CA MET A 78 -0.20 -5.67 1.38
C MET A 78 -0.90 -6.17 0.11
N LEU A 79 -0.68 -5.53 -1.03
CA LEU A 79 -1.36 -5.84 -2.30
C LEU A 79 -0.64 -6.88 -3.13
N VAL A 80 0.69 -6.92 -3.03
CA VAL A 80 1.57 -7.78 -3.85
C VAL A 80 2.09 -8.98 -3.07
N ALA A 81 1.90 -9.02 -1.75
CA ALA A 81 2.41 -10.04 -0.83
C ALA A 81 3.94 -10.21 -0.89
N GLY A 82 4.65 -9.10 -1.10
CA GLY A 82 6.11 -9.04 -1.15
C GLY A 82 6.60 -7.60 -1.19
N LEU A 83 7.88 -7.39 -0.85
CA LEU A 83 8.47 -6.06 -0.85
C LEU A 83 8.77 -5.58 -2.28
N PRO A 84 8.69 -4.26 -2.54
CA PRO A 84 9.01 -3.71 -3.84
C PRO A 84 10.50 -3.80 -4.15
N ASP A 85 10.80 -3.85 -5.44
CA ASP A 85 12.14 -3.62 -5.99
C ASP A 85 12.19 -2.25 -6.66
N TRP A 86 13.39 -1.67 -6.69
CA TRP A 86 13.63 -0.38 -7.34
C TRP A 86 14.65 -0.50 -8.46
N GLY A 87 14.38 0.19 -9.57
CA GLY A 87 15.32 0.36 -10.65
C GLY A 87 16.51 1.23 -10.21
N ARG A 88 17.58 1.24 -11.02
CA ARG A 88 18.74 2.13 -10.78
C ARG A 88 18.38 3.62 -10.76
N ASP A 89 17.27 4.00 -11.37
CA ASP A 89 16.74 5.36 -11.40
C ASP A 89 15.80 5.68 -10.21
N GLY A 90 15.71 4.78 -9.22
CA GLY A 90 14.90 4.93 -8.01
C GLY A 90 13.40 4.70 -8.21
N ARG A 91 12.97 4.33 -9.42
CA ARG A 91 11.56 4.03 -9.71
C ARG A 91 11.15 2.67 -9.20
N LEU A 92 9.89 2.56 -8.75
CA LEU A 92 9.25 1.29 -8.45
C LEU A 92 9.24 0.38 -9.69
N VAL A 93 9.77 -0.83 -9.56
CA VAL A 93 9.73 -1.82 -10.63
C VAL A 93 8.31 -2.38 -10.78
N MET A 94 7.81 -2.37 -12.02
CA MET A 94 6.51 -2.96 -12.36
C MET A 94 6.59 -4.49 -12.41
N SER A 95 6.52 -5.11 -11.23
CA SER A 95 6.48 -6.57 -11.07
C SER A 95 5.26 -7.20 -11.77
N PRO A 96 5.30 -8.49 -12.12
CA PRO A 96 4.14 -9.17 -12.72
C PRO A 96 2.87 -9.04 -11.88
N ALA A 97 2.98 -9.16 -10.56
CA ALA A 97 1.86 -9.02 -9.64
C ALA A 97 1.32 -7.58 -9.58
N LEU A 98 2.19 -6.56 -9.58
CA LEU A 98 1.74 -5.17 -9.64
C LEU A 98 0.98 -4.87 -10.94
N ARG A 99 1.41 -5.43 -12.08
CA ARG A 99 0.74 -5.24 -13.39
C ARG A 99 -0.67 -5.80 -13.47
N THR A 100 -1.06 -6.71 -12.57
CA THR A 100 -2.45 -7.21 -12.53
C THR A 100 -3.41 -6.28 -11.81
N LEU A 101 -2.89 -5.32 -11.03
CA LEU A 101 -3.71 -4.33 -10.32
C LEU A 101 -4.28 -3.28 -11.30
N PRO A 102 -5.37 -2.58 -10.96
CA PRO A 102 -5.89 -1.49 -11.80
C PRO A 102 -4.83 -0.41 -12.05
N ALA A 103 -4.81 0.16 -13.27
CA ALA A 103 -3.80 1.14 -13.68
C ALA A 103 -3.67 2.33 -12.71
N GLY A 104 -4.79 2.78 -12.14
CA GLY A 104 -4.77 3.84 -11.14
C GLY A 104 -4.14 3.44 -9.79
N VAL A 105 -4.24 2.17 -9.40
CA VAL A 105 -3.53 1.63 -8.22
C VAL A 105 -2.04 1.51 -8.52
N GLN A 106 -1.67 1.08 -9.74
CA GLN A 106 -0.27 1.05 -10.18
C GLN A 106 0.36 2.44 -10.10
N GLU A 107 -0.30 3.47 -10.63
CA GLU A 107 0.18 4.85 -10.59
C GLU A 107 0.26 5.41 -9.17
N LEU A 108 -0.73 5.11 -8.32
CA LEU A 108 -0.72 5.50 -6.90
C LEU A 108 0.52 4.93 -6.20
N LEU A 109 0.75 3.62 -6.32
CA LEU A 109 1.90 2.94 -5.72
C LEU A 109 3.22 3.44 -6.31
N ALA A 110 3.29 3.64 -7.63
CA ALA A 110 4.48 4.13 -8.31
C ALA A 110 4.91 5.50 -7.81
N ARG A 111 3.98 6.45 -7.61
CA ARG A 111 4.30 7.77 -7.04
C ARG A 111 4.61 7.72 -5.56
N MET A 112 3.86 6.95 -4.75
CA MET A 112 4.12 6.88 -3.31
C MET A 112 5.51 6.28 -3.04
N ALA A 113 5.84 5.15 -3.68
CA ALA A 113 7.06 4.38 -3.44
C ALA A 113 8.22 4.72 -4.41
N ASP A 114 8.23 5.91 -5.02
CA ASP A 114 9.38 6.38 -5.81
C ASP A 114 10.51 6.82 -4.85
N GLN A 115 11.73 6.33 -5.00
CA GLN A 115 12.84 6.72 -4.12
C GLN A 115 13.21 8.20 -4.27
N ARG A 116 12.84 8.85 -5.38
CA ARG A 116 13.09 10.28 -5.60
C ARG A 116 12.00 11.12 -4.96
N VAL A 117 12.37 11.85 -3.90
CA VAL A 117 11.46 12.63 -3.04
C VAL A 117 10.60 13.61 -3.85
N GLU A 118 11.15 14.22 -4.90
CA GLU A 118 10.47 15.19 -5.75
C GLU A 118 9.32 14.60 -6.58
N ARG A 119 9.33 13.28 -6.83
CA ARG A 119 8.29 12.58 -7.62
C ARG A 119 7.09 12.13 -6.77
N ARG A 120 7.29 12.04 -5.46
CA ARG A 120 6.25 11.62 -4.51
C ARG A 120 5.14 12.65 -4.39
N TYR A 121 4.00 12.22 -3.85
CA TYR A 121 2.96 13.13 -3.40
C TYR A 121 3.50 14.09 -2.34
N THR A 122 2.97 15.32 -2.30
CA THR A 122 3.44 16.33 -1.35
C THR A 122 3.02 16.02 0.10
N GLY A 123 1.92 15.29 0.28
CA GLY A 123 1.38 14.87 1.56
C GLY A 123 0.17 13.94 1.41
N PHE A 124 -0.41 13.53 2.54
CA PHE A 124 -1.50 12.55 2.54
C PHE A 124 -2.84 13.09 2.03
N GLU A 125 -3.04 14.40 1.99
CA GLU A 125 -4.20 15.03 1.35
C GLU A 125 -4.28 14.69 -0.15
N GLU A 126 -3.15 14.76 -0.87
CA GLU A 126 -3.10 14.39 -2.28
C GLU A 126 -3.29 12.88 -2.49
N VAL A 127 -2.71 12.07 -1.61
CA VAL A 127 -2.87 10.60 -1.61
C VAL A 127 -4.34 10.23 -1.41
N LEU A 128 -5.00 10.84 -0.41
CA LEU A 128 -6.43 10.61 -0.14
C LEU A 128 -7.29 11.03 -1.33
N ALA A 129 -7.01 12.18 -1.95
CA ALA A 129 -7.70 12.62 -3.15
C ALA A 129 -7.52 11.63 -4.32
N ALA A 130 -6.31 11.07 -4.48
CA ALA A 130 -6.06 10.01 -5.46
C ALA A 130 -6.87 8.73 -5.15
N MET A 131 -6.87 8.27 -3.89
CA MET A 131 -7.65 7.09 -3.47
C MET A 131 -9.16 7.28 -3.72
N VAL A 132 -9.71 8.46 -3.44
CA VAL A 132 -11.13 8.77 -3.68
C VAL A 132 -11.45 8.68 -5.18
N ARG A 133 -10.58 9.20 -6.05
CA ARG A 133 -10.77 9.09 -7.51
C ARG A 133 -10.78 7.64 -7.98
N LEU A 134 -9.92 6.78 -7.41
CA LEU A 134 -9.89 5.35 -7.73
C LEU A 134 -11.21 4.67 -7.36
N LEU A 135 -11.68 4.88 -6.13
CA LEU A 135 -12.94 4.30 -5.65
C LEU A 135 -14.16 4.81 -6.44
N ALA A 136 -14.15 6.07 -6.86
CA ALA A 136 -15.22 6.64 -7.68
C ALA A 136 -15.20 6.14 -9.13
N GLY A 137 -14.02 5.92 -9.71
CA GLY A 137 -13.86 5.37 -11.06
C GLY A 137 -14.36 3.92 -11.17
N ASP A 138 -14.13 3.12 -10.13
CA ASP A 138 -14.66 1.74 -10.04
C ASP A 138 -16.19 1.74 -9.95
N ALA A 139 -16.77 2.66 -9.17
CA ALA A 139 -18.22 2.78 -9.03
C ALA A 139 -18.91 3.14 -10.37
N GLN A 140 -18.35 4.08 -11.13
CA GLN A 140 -18.88 4.51 -12.43
C GLN A 140 -18.75 3.41 -13.50
N SER A 141 -17.63 2.68 -13.50
CA SER A 141 -17.42 1.52 -14.38
C SER A 141 -18.40 0.39 -14.06
N ALA A 142 -18.69 0.15 -12.77
CA ALA A 142 -19.65 -0.85 -12.33
C ALA A 142 -21.13 -0.48 -12.60
N THR A 143 -21.46 0.80 -12.75
CA THR A 143 -22.80 1.26 -13.16
C THR A 143 -22.99 1.23 -14.67
N ALA A 144 -21.99 1.64 -15.45
CA ALA A 144 -22.04 1.60 -16.91
C ALA A 144 -22.14 0.16 -17.44
N ASP A 145 -21.45 -0.78 -16.77
CA ASP A 145 -21.48 -2.21 -17.10
C ASP A 145 -22.74 -2.95 -16.59
N ARG A 146 -23.64 -2.26 -15.87
CA ARG A 146 -24.99 -2.73 -15.54
C ARG A 146 -26.02 -2.26 -16.55
N THR A 147 -25.82 -1.11 -17.18
CA THR A 147 -26.67 -0.62 -18.27
C THR A 147 -26.41 -1.30 -19.61
N SER A 148 -25.26 -1.95 -19.78
CA SER A 148 -24.89 -2.67 -21.02
C SER A 148 -25.11 -4.19 -20.96
N SER A 149 -25.65 -4.76 -19.87
CA SER A 149 -25.70 -6.22 -19.70
C SER A 149 -26.84 -6.88 -20.48
N GLY A 150 -26.59 -7.08 -21.77
CA GLY A 150 -27.35 -7.93 -22.68
C GLY A 150 -26.60 -9.19 -23.13
N ARG A 151 -25.68 -9.78 -22.35
CA ARG A 151 -25.26 -11.20 -22.49
C ARG A 151 -24.40 -11.66 -21.31
N GLY A 152 -24.97 -12.49 -20.43
CA GLY A 152 -24.27 -13.07 -19.29
C GLY A 152 -23.48 -14.33 -19.66
N SER A 153 -22.18 -14.35 -19.33
CA SER A 153 -21.43 -15.59 -19.06
C SER A 153 -20.09 -15.30 -18.37
N SER A 154 -19.40 -14.19 -18.71
CA SER A 154 -18.01 -13.99 -18.28
C SER A 154 -17.80 -13.52 -16.83
N ARG A 155 -18.81 -12.92 -16.17
CA ARG A 155 -18.65 -12.36 -14.82
C ARG A 155 -18.63 -13.41 -13.71
N ARG A 156 -19.24 -14.59 -13.92
CA ARG A 156 -19.22 -15.68 -12.92
C ARG A 156 -17.83 -16.31 -12.82
N VAL A 157 -17.11 -16.40 -13.92
CA VAL A 157 -15.76 -17.03 -13.97
C VAL A 157 -14.73 -16.19 -13.21
N VAL A 158 -14.79 -14.86 -13.32
CA VAL A 158 -13.85 -13.95 -12.63
C VAL A 158 -14.04 -13.96 -11.12
N TRP A 159 -15.29 -13.94 -10.64
CA TRP A 159 -15.56 -14.02 -9.19
C TRP A 159 -15.23 -15.40 -8.61
N LEU A 160 -15.40 -16.47 -9.38
CA LEU A 160 -14.96 -17.81 -8.97
C LEU A 160 -13.42 -17.90 -8.88
N ALA A 161 -12.69 -17.23 -9.76
CA ALA A 161 -11.23 -17.18 -9.71
C ALA A 161 -10.69 -16.41 -8.50
N ILE A 162 -11.32 -15.27 -8.15
CA ILE A 162 -10.95 -14.47 -6.97
C ILE A 162 -11.27 -15.24 -5.68
N ALA A 163 -12.44 -15.88 -5.60
CA ALA A 163 -12.82 -16.69 -4.45
C ALA A 163 -11.91 -17.92 -4.28
N ALA A 164 -11.50 -18.58 -5.38
CA ALA A 164 -10.56 -19.70 -5.34
C ALA A 164 -9.16 -19.26 -4.89
N LEU A 165 -8.71 -18.06 -5.27
CA LEU A 165 -7.43 -17.50 -4.83
C LEU A 165 -7.43 -17.23 -3.32
N LEU A 166 -8.51 -16.65 -2.79
CA LEU A 166 -8.66 -16.40 -1.35
C LEU A 166 -8.78 -17.69 -0.54
N ALA A 167 -9.49 -18.70 -1.06
CA ALA A 167 -9.60 -20.01 -0.42
C ALA A 167 -8.27 -20.79 -0.42
N GLY A 168 -7.49 -20.70 -1.50
CA GLY A 168 -6.18 -21.34 -1.60
C GLY A 168 -5.14 -20.75 -0.64
N VAL A 169 -5.13 -19.43 -0.47
CA VAL A 169 -4.25 -18.75 0.50
C VAL A 169 -4.63 -19.10 1.94
N ALA A 170 -5.92 -19.17 2.26
CA ALA A 170 -6.39 -19.63 3.56
C ALA A 170 -6.02 -21.10 3.82
N ALA A 171 -6.18 -21.99 2.83
CA ALA A 171 -5.84 -23.40 2.98
C ALA A 171 -4.34 -23.63 3.22
N LEU A 172 -3.47 -22.85 2.57
CA LEU A 172 -2.02 -22.89 2.81
C LEU A 172 -1.65 -22.40 4.22
N TYR A 173 -2.37 -21.42 4.75
CA TYR A 173 -2.17 -20.90 6.10
C TYR A 173 -2.61 -21.89 7.19
N PHE A 174 -3.68 -22.66 6.95
CA PHE A 174 -4.18 -23.66 7.91
C PHE A 174 -3.53 -25.04 7.77
N ALA A 175 -2.87 -25.35 6.65
CA ALA A 175 -2.21 -26.64 6.44
C ALA A 175 -0.80 -26.75 7.04
N GLY A 176 -0.26 -25.70 7.67
CA GLY A 176 0.99 -25.77 8.44
C GLY A 176 2.25 -26.12 7.63
N LEU A 177 2.24 -25.92 6.31
CA LEU A 177 3.42 -26.17 5.47
C LEU A 177 4.41 -25.01 5.60
N PRO A 178 5.69 -25.26 5.97
CA PRO A 178 6.67 -24.21 6.14
C PRO A 178 6.95 -23.53 4.79
N PRO A 179 7.11 -22.19 4.77
CA PRO A 179 7.43 -21.48 3.53
C PRO A 179 8.80 -21.94 3.01
N PHE A 180 8.83 -22.20 1.70
CA PHE A 180 9.98 -22.70 0.93
C PHE A 180 11.28 -21.93 1.24
N ARG A 181 12.37 -22.69 1.35
CA ARG A 181 13.76 -22.21 1.47
C ARG A 181 14.23 -21.51 0.21
#